data_AF-A0A4Q6AN07-F1
#
_entry.id   AF-A0A4Q6AN07-F1
#
_cell.length_a   1.000
_cell.length_b   1.000
_cell.length_c   1.000
_cell.angle_alpha   90.00
_cell.angle_beta   90.00
_cell.angle_gamma   90.00
#
_symmetry.space_group_name_H-M   'P 1'
#
loop_
_entity.id
_entity.type
_entity.pdbx_description
1 polymer ?
#
loop_
_entity_poly.entity_id
_entity_poly.type
_entity_poly.pdbx_seq_one_letter_code
_entity_poly.pdbx_strand_id
1 'polypeptide(L)'
;MQTTVDKQLTVDCEKITRIFPAIEFECMVEGKKLLAKITHQEDNGIQFIYHIGFSDGYTASFVAPIQAGSWYDEKLASPYAAAIKHDLNAFCGFLPAKPPFCIRLKSERESFNVWIVPHVRKALHFGVFYKGDYRFDLRKEGKWEANSLRENSFINDEIAAIVCKNIEKRMLQPVLF
;
A
#
# COMPACT_ATOMS: atom_id res chain seq x y z
N MET A 1 -0.85 43.20 32.52
CA MET A 1 -1.55 42.97 31.24
C MET A 1 -1.12 41.63 30.69
N GLN A 2 -2.10 40.88 30.18
CA GLN A 2 -2.05 39.45 29.88
C GLN A 2 -0.99 39.03 28.86
N THR A 3 -0.45 37.86 29.15
CA THR A 3 0.40 36.96 28.37
C THR A 3 -0.11 36.72 26.95
N THR A 4 0.73 37.00 25.97
CA THR A 4 0.58 36.46 24.62
C THR A 4 1.07 35.02 24.67
N VAL A 5 0.13 34.08 24.79
CA VAL A 5 0.42 32.65 24.67
C VAL A 5 0.74 32.40 23.20
N ASP A 6 2.02 32.18 22.90
CA ASP A 6 2.43 31.52 21.66
C ASP A 6 1.70 30.19 21.59
N LYS A 7 0.69 30.10 20.73
CA LYS A 7 0.11 28.82 20.35
C LYS A 7 1.15 28.10 19.49
N GLN A 8 2.09 27.43 20.14
CA GLN A 8 2.83 26.34 19.51
C GLN A 8 1.80 25.39 18.91
N LEU A 9 1.85 25.23 17.59
CA LEU A 9 1.10 24.20 16.88
C LEU A 9 1.67 22.85 17.34
N THR A 10 1.01 22.23 18.32
CA THR A 10 1.30 20.85 18.71
C THR A 10 0.58 19.93 17.73
N VAL A 11 1.34 19.13 16.98
CA VAL A 11 0.77 18.02 16.20
C VAL A 11 0.27 17.00 17.21
N ASP A 12 -1.03 16.70 17.12
CA ASP A 12 -1.70 15.71 17.96
C ASP A 12 -1.32 14.30 17.45
N CYS A 13 -0.14 13.84 17.85
CA CYS A 13 0.60 12.68 17.28
C CYS A 13 0.11 11.29 17.75
N GLU A 14 -1.18 11.08 17.98
CA GLU A 14 -1.70 9.77 18.41
C GLU A 14 -3.02 9.41 17.72
N LYS A 15 -3.11 9.57 16.39
CA LYS A 15 -4.32 9.17 15.65
C LYS A 15 -4.19 7.76 15.10
N ILE A 16 -4.75 6.80 15.84
CA ILE A 16 -5.05 5.46 15.33
C ILE A 16 -6.26 5.59 14.39
N THR A 17 -6.02 5.42 13.09
CA THR A 17 -7.04 5.44 12.05
C THR A 17 -7.41 4.01 11.67
N ARG A 18 -8.68 3.65 11.84
CA ARG A 18 -9.20 2.37 11.34
C ARG A 18 -9.30 2.42 9.81
N ILE A 19 -8.81 1.37 9.15
CA ILE A 19 -8.91 1.20 7.70
C ILE A 19 -10.19 0.41 7.41
N PHE A 20 -11.14 1.05 6.72
CA PHE A 20 -12.40 0.41 6.33
C PHE A 20 -12.72 0.67 4.84
N PRO A 21 -12.97 -0.39 4.03
CA PRO A 21 -12.77 -1.80 4.38
C PRO A 21 -11.29 -2.10 4.64
N ALA A 22 -11.02 -3.13 5.44
CA ALA A 22 -9.64 -3.57 5.69
C ALA A 22 -8.96 -3.98 4.38
N ILE A 23 -7.64 -3.77 4.30
CA ILE A 23 -6.86 -4.12 3.11
C ILE A 23 -6.38 -5.55 3.27
N GLU A 24 -6.83 -6.42 2.38
CA GLU A 24 -6.54 -7.86 2.42
C GLU A 24 -5.70 -8.28 1.22
N PHE A 25 -4.70 -9.14 1.45
CA PHE A 25 -3.84 -9.68 0.39
C PHE A 25 -3.27 -11.04 0.75
N GLU A 26 -3.04 -11.86 -0.28
CA GLU A 26 -2.44 -13.19 -0.12
C GLU A 26 -0.92 -13.08 0.03
N CYS A 27 -0.36 -13.90 0.92
CA CYS A 27 1.08 -14.03 1.13
C CYS A 27 1.47 -15.49 1.38
N MET A 28 2.79 -15.77 1.33
CA MET A 28 3.35 -17.09 1.60
C MET A 28 4.30 -17.00 2.78
N VAL A 29 3.93 -17.59 3.92
CA VAL A 29 4.77 -17.66 5.13
C VAL A 29 5.27 -19.08 5.27
N GLU A 30 6.58 -19.30 5.12
CA GLU A 30 7.21 -20.63 5.20
C GLU A 30 6.51 -21.70 4.34
N GLY A 31 6.09 -21.33 3.13
CA GLY A 31 5.38 -22.23 2.20
C GLY A 31 3.89 -22.41 2.47
N LYS A 32 3.33 -21.83 3.54
CA LYS A 32 1.89 -21.78 3.80
C LYS A 32 1.28 -20.54 3.16
N LYS A 33 0.19 -20.74 2.42
CA LYS A 33 -0.61 -19.65 1.86
C LYS A 33 -1.49 -19.06 2.96
N LEU A 34 -1.31 -17.78 3.26
CA LEU A 34 -2.06 -17.05 4.28
C LEU A 34 -2.70 -15.79 3.68
N LEU A 35 -3.76 -15.31 4.33
CA LEU A 35 -4.33 -13.99 4.07
C LEU A 35 -3.82 -13.01 5.13
N ALA A 36 -3.14 -11.95 4.69
CA ALA A 36 -2.76 -10.82 5.53
C ALA A 36 -3.84 -9.74 5.45
N LYS A 37 -4.10 -9.06 6.56
CA LYS A 37 -5.17 -8.07 6.71
C LYS A 37 -4.67 -6.86 7.48
N ILE A 38 -4.61 -5.71 6.81
CA ILE A 38 -4.29 -4.42 7.42
C ILE A 38 -5.59 -3.79 7.93
N THR A 39 -5.65 -3.53 9.23
CA THR A 39 -6.89 -3.07 9.90
C THR A 39 -6.80 -1.66 10.47
N HIS A 40 -5.61 -1.24 10.89
CA HIS A 40 -5.38 0.06 11.49
C HIS A 40 -4.05 0.63 11.00
N GLN A 41 -4.00 1.95 10.94
CA GLN A 41 -2.79 2.72 10.72
C GLN A 41 -2.66 3.74 11.84
N GLU A 42 -1.49 3.87 12.42
CA GLU A 42 -1.13 4.95 13.34
C GLU A 42 -0.17 5.90 12.62
N ASP A 43 -0.30 7.19 12.90
CA ASP A 43 0.62 8.24 12.47
C ASP A 43 1.06 9.02 13.70
N ASN A 44 2.35 8.94 14.03
CA ASN A 44 2.94 9.64 15.16
C ASN A 44 3.78 10.87 14.72
N GLY A 45 3.68 11.29 13.45
CA GLY A 45 4.43 12.39 12.87
C GLY A 45 5.90 12.06 12.53
N ILE A 46 6.38 10.86 12.85
CA ILE A 46 7.72 10.36 12.52
C ILE A 46 7.63 9.09 11.67
N GLN A 47 6.65 8.23 11.96
CA GLN A 47 6.43 6.91 11.37
C GLN A 47 4.95 6.64 11.17
N PHE A 48 4.66 5.80 10.18
CA PHE A 48 3.40 5.11 10.05
C PHE A 48 3.51 3.72 10.66
N ILE A 49 2.55 3.33 11.49
CA ILE A 49 2.48 1.98 12.09
C ILE A 49 1.26 1.27 11.53
N TYR A 50 1.45 0.13 10.89
CA TYR A 50 0.37 -0.68 10.32
C TYR A 50 0.12 -1.93 11.15
N HIS A 51 -1.12 -2.12 11.59
CA HIS A 51 -1.53 -3.31 12.34
C HIS A 51 -2.07 -4.37 11.40
N ILE A 52 -1.39 -5.52 11.39
CA ILE A 52 -1.63 -6.59 10.43
C ILE A 52 -1.93 -7.90 11.15
N GLY A 53 -3.08 -8.49 10.81
CA GLY A 53 -3.43 -9.85 11.20
C GLY A 53 -3.28 -10.82 10.05
N PHE A 54 -2.93 -12.07 10.37
CA PHE A 54 -2.84 -13.18 9.44
C PHE A 54 -3.93 -14.21 9.72
N SER A 55 -4.34 -14.94 8.68
CA SER A 55 -5.42 -15.94 8.77
C SER A 55 -5.14 -17.11 9.71
N ASP A 56 -3.90 -17.31 10.13
CA ASP A 56 -3.50 -18.31 11.13
C ASP A 56 -3.56 -17.79 12.58
N GLY A 57 -4.00 -16.54 12.78
CA GLY A 57 -4.13 -15.90 14.08
C GLY A 57 -2.91 -15.09 14.51
N TYR A 58 -1.81 -15.11 13.76
CA TYR A 58 -0.66 -14.26 14.05
C TYR A 58 -1.03 -12.77 13.84
N THR A 59 -0.56 -11.90 14.73
CA THR A 59 -0.77 -10.45 14.63
C THR A 59 0.53 -9.72 14.95
N ALA A 60 0.80 -8.65 14.20
CA ALA A 60 1.98 -7.81 14.40
C ALA A 60 1.74 -6.38 13.93
N SER A 61 2.54 -5.46 14.44
CA SER A 61 2.58 -4.06 14.02
C SER A 61 3.86 -3.82 13.22
N PHE A 62 3.74 -3.20 12.06
CA PHE A 62 4.86 -2.95 11.15
C PHE A 62 5.08 -1.45 11.00
N VAL A 63 6.32 -0.99 11.20
CA VAL A 63 6.66 0.43 11.21
C VAL A 63 7.31 0.83 9.88
N ALA A 64 6.78 1.89 9.27
CA ALA A 64 7.34 2.56 8.11
C ALA A 64 7.79 3.99 8.48
N PRO A 65 9.06 4.36 8.28
CA PRO A 65 9.49 5.74 8.49
C PRO A 65 8.82 6.68 7.47
N ILE A 66 8.44 7.89 7.90
CA ILE A 66 7.79 8.90 7.02
C ILE A 66 8.76 9.43 5.96
N GLN A 67 10.04 9.53 6.28
CA GLN A 67 11.10 9.88 5.33
C GLN A 67 11.78 8.60 4.85
N ALA A 68 11.85 8.44 3.53
CA ALA A 68 12.47 7.32 2.80
C ALA A 68 13.27 6.34 3.67
N GLY A 69 12.77 5.12 3.83
CA GLY A 69 13.44 4.11 4.61
C GLY A 69 12.85 2.72 4.38
N SER A 70 13.62 1.71 4.78
CA SER A 70 13.13 0.34 4.83
C SER A 70 12.22 0.18 6.05
N TRP A 71 11.16 -0.63 5.91
CA TRP A 71 10.34 -1.05 7.04
C TRP A 71 11.22 -1.65 8.12
N TYR A 72 10.92 -1.31 9.37
CA TYR A 72 11.46 -2.05 10.49
C TYR A 72 10.35 -2.47 11.43
N ASP A 73 10.38 -3.73 11.82
CA ASP A 73 9.64 -4.27 12.96
C ASP A 73 10.59 -4.15 14.16
N GLU A 74 10.07 -3.90 15.37
CA GLU A 74 10.88 -4.08 16.59
C GLU A 74 11.21 -5.57 16.83
N LYS A 75 10.55 -6.49 16.13
CA LYS A 75 10.67 -7.96 16.22
C LYS A 75 11.22 -8.63 14.95
N LEU A 76 11.95 -7.89 14.10
CA LEU A 76 12.33 -8.14 12.70
C LEU A 76 13.18 -9.39 12.37
N ALA A 77 12.71 -10.58 12.74
CA ALA A 77 13.20 -11.86 12.22
C ALA A 77 12.07 -12.88 11.97
N SER A 78 10.80 -12.43 12.03
CA SER A 78 9.69 -13.36 11.83
C SER A 78 9.53 -13.72 10.34
N PRO A 79 9.19 -14.99 10.03
CA PRO A 79 8.87 -15.39 8.66
C PRO A 79 7.72 -14.58 8.05
N TYR A 80 6.84 -14.02 8.88
CA TYR A 80 5.75 -13.13 8.48
C TYR A 80 6.28 -11.81 7.90
N ALA A 81 7.23 -11.16 8.57
CA ALA A 81 7.83 -9.92 8.10
C ALA A 81 8.52 -10.12 6.74
N ALA A 82 9.24 -11.23 6.57
CA ALA A 82 9.88 -11.58 5.30
C ALA A 82 8.84 -11.81 4.19
N ALA A 83 7.72 -12.47 4.50
CA ALA A 83 6.67 -12.80 3.54
C ALA A 83 5.95 -11.58 2.95
N ILE A 84 5.83 -10.48 3.71
CA ILE A 84 5.08 -9.29 3.30
C ILE A 84 5.96 -8.06 3.07
N LYS A 85 7.28 -8.15 3.22
CA LYS A 85 8.21 -7.00 3.09
C LYS A 85 7.99 -6.21 1.80
N HIS A 86 7.87 -6.89 0.67
CA HIS A 86 7.65 -6.24 -0.63
C HIS A 86 6.26 -5.61 -0.76
N ASP A 87 5.26 -6.19 -0.11
CA ASP A 87 3.91 -5.63 -0.08
C ASP A 87 3.89 -4.34 0.72
N LEU A 88 4.48 -4.37 1.91
CA LEU A 88 4.61 -3.23 2.78
C LEU A 88 5.30 -2.05 2.08
N ASN A 89 6.40 -2.28 1.35
CA ASN A 89 7.05 -1.23 0.57
C ASN A 89 6.11 -0.48 -0.39
N ALA A 90 5.06 -1.12 -0.93
CA ALA A 90 4.09 -0.47 -1.80
C ALA A 90 3.14 0.50 -1.06
N PHE A 91 3.01 0.35 0.26
CA PHE A 91 2.16 1.20 1.10
C PHE A 91 2.87 2.40 1.71
N CYS A 92 4.20 2.48 1.61
CA CYS A 92 4.97 3.53 2.25
C CYS A 92 4.52 4.92 1.74
N GLY A 93 3.96 5.74 2.64
CA GLY A 93 3.46 7.08 2.31
C GLY A 93 2.05 7.12 1.69
N PHE A 94 1.31 6.00 1.68
CA PHE A 94 -0.09 5.99 1.28
C PHE A 94 -0.97 6.61 2.38
N LEU A 95 -1.82 7.57 1.98
CA LEU A 95 -2.86 8.15 2.83
C LEU A 95 -4.24 7.65 2.38
N PRO A 96 -5.13 7.25 3.32
CA PRO A 96 -6.33 6.44 3.08
C PRO A 96 -7.48 7.12 2.32
N ALA A 97 -7.26 8.21 1.58
CA ALA A 97 -8.34 8.90 0.87
C ALA A 97 -9.12 7.97 -0.09
N LYS A 98 -8.46 6.96 -0.67
CA LYS A 98 -9.09 5.85 -1.40
C LYS A 98 -8.27 4.58 -1.21
N PRO A 99 -8.85 3.47 -0.72
CA PRO A 99 -8.07 2.27 -0.41
C PRO A 99 -7.35 1.75 -1.67
N PRO A 100 -6.08 1.34 -1.55
CA PRO A 100 -5.41 0.65 -2.63
C PRO A 100 -6.06 -0.72 -2.81
N PHE A 101 -5.81 -1.34 -3.96
CA PHE A 101 -6.18 -2.73 -4.14
C PHE A 101 -5.02 -3.52 -4.74
N CYS A 102 -5.03 -4.81 -4.42
CA CYS A 102 -4.01 -5.75 -4.82
C CYS A 102 -4.59 -6.74 -5.82
N ILE A 103 -3.81 -7.06 -6.85
CA ILE A 103 -4.01 -8.25 -7.66
C ILE A 103 -2.83 -9.19 -7.49
N ARG A 104 -3.10 -10.49 -7.36
CA ARG A 104 -2.05 -11.52 -7.33
C ARG A 104 -1.74 -11.94 -8.76
N LEU A 105 -0.50 -11.75 -9.19
CA LEU A 105 0.00 -12.35 -10.42
C LEU A 105 0.72 -13.66 -10.11
N LYS A 106 0.55 -14.63 -10.99
CA LYS A 106 1.18 -15.95 -10.89
C LYS A 106 1.66 -16.37 -12.27
N SER A 107 2.92 -16.77 -12.33
CA SER A 107 3.53 -17.50 -13.44
C SER A 107 4.01 -18.86 -12.93
N GLU A 108 4.58 -19.68 -13.82
CA GLU A 108 5.23 -20.93 -13.43
C GLU A 108 6.43 -20.71 -12.49
N ARG A 109 7.10 -19.55 -12.62
CA ARG A 109 8.37 -19.26 -11.93
C ARG A 109 8.18 -18.46 -10.66
N GLU A 110 7.13 -17.63 -10.60
CA GLU A 110 6.95 -16.71 -9.50
C GLU A 110 5.49 -16.33 -9.27
N SER A 111 5.21 -15.89 -8.05
CA SER A 111 3.95 -15.27 -7.70
C SER A 111 4.21 -14.06 -6.83
N PHE A 112 3.58 -12.94 -7.17
CA PHE A 112 3.77 -11.67 -6.48
C PHE A 112 2.50 -10.83 -6.55
N ASN A 113 2.39 -9.90 -5.61
CA ASN A 113 1.30 -8.94 -5.57
C ASN A 113 1.66 -7.71 -6.41
N VAL A 114 0.66 -7.22 -7.13
CA VAL A 114 0.69 -5.92 -7.80
C VAL A 114 -0.29 -5.01 -7.09
N TRP A 115 0.26 -3.95 -6.50
CA TRP A 115 -0.46 -2.93 -5.77
C TRP A 115 -0.81 -1.78 -6.69
N ILE A 116 -2.08 -1.38 -6.65
CA ILE A 116 -2.65 -0.30 -7.45
C ILE A 116 -3.14 0.75 -6.47
N VAL A 117 -2.41 1.85 -6.41
CA VAL A 117 -2.55 2.87 -5.37
C VAL A 117 -3.14 4.15 -5.99
N PRO A 118 -4.35 4.57 -5.59
CA PRO A 118 -4.96 5.79 -6.13
C PRO A 118 -4.18 7.05 -5.74
N HIS A 119 -3.99 7.97 -6.69
CA HIS A 119 -3.47 9.30 -6.39
C HIS A 119 -4.55 10.15 -5.73
N VAL A 120 -4.22 10.76 -4.57
CA VAL A 120 -5.18 11.51 -3.74
C VAL A 120 -5.79 12.72 -4.47
N ARG A 121 -5.00 13.40 -5.31
CA ARG A 121 -5.37 14.68 -5.94
C ARG A 121 -5.80 14.58 -7.41
N LYS A 122 -5.73 13.39 -8.02
CA LYS A 122 -5.95 13.20 -9.46
C LYS A 122 -6.95 12.06 -9.68
N ALA A 123 -8.14 12.39 -10.17
CA ALA A 123 -9.13 11.39 -10.55
C ALA A 123 -8.54 10.48 -11.64
N LEU A 124 -8.80 9.17 -11.54
CA LEU A 124 -8.37 8.17 -12.53
C LEU A 124 -6.85 8.13 -12.77
N HIS A 125 -6.08 8.40 -11.73
CA HIS A 125 -4.62 8.28 -11.73
C HIS A 125 -4.19 7.31 -10.63
N PHE A 126 -3.40 6.31 -10.99
CA PHE A 126 -2.96 5.25 -10.09
C PHE A 126 -1.46 5.03 -10.20
N GLY A 127 -0.77 4.88 -9.08
CA GLY A 127 0.59 4.32 -9.05
C GLY A 127 0.53 2.80 -8.99
N VAL A 128 1.40 2.14 -9.73
CA VAL A 128 1.53 0.68 -9.77
C VAL A 128 2.85 0.26 -9.16
N PHE A 129 2.77 -0.63 -8.17
CA PHE A 129 3.91 -1.11 -7.40
C PHE A 129 3.91 -2.64 -7.41
N TYR A 130 5.08 -3.25 -7.59
CA TYR A 130 5.26 -4.69 -7.40
C TYR A 130 6.71 -5.04 -7.12
N LYS A 131 6.90 -6.14 -6.38
CA LYS A 131 8.21 -6.57 -5.87
C LYS A 131 8.86 -5.47 -5.01
N GLY A 132 8.04 -4.75 -4.25
CA GLY A 132 8.46 -3.71 -3.31
C GLY A 132 9.03 -2.45 -3.94
N ASP A 133 8.71 -2.18 -5.20
CA ASP A 133 9.18 -1.01 -5.93
C ASP A 133 8.05 -0.37 -6.73
N TYR A 134 8.13 0.95 -6.90
CA TYR A 134 7.32 1.71 -7.85
C TYR A 134 7.73 1.36 -9.28
N ARG A 135 6.75 1.22 -10.17
CA ARG A 135 6.98 0.75 -11.55
C ARG A 135 6.51 1.77 -12.57
N PHE A 136 5.25 2.18 -12.49
CA PHE A 136 4.68 3.16 -13.40
C PHE A 136 3.39 3.76 -12.83
N ASP A 137 2.98 4.89 -13.40
CA ASP A 137 1.66 5.49 -13.26
C ASP A 137 0.73 4.99 -14.37
N LEU A 138 -0.56 4.88 -14.04
CA LEU A 138 -1.66 4.70 -14.99
C LEU A 138 -2.61 5.89 -14.93
N ARG A 139 -2.87 6.50 -16.08
CA ARG A 139 -3.80 7.63 -16.24
C ARG A 139 -4.87 7.28 -17.26
N LYS A 140 -6.07 7.83 -17.09
CA LYS A 140 -7.14 7.73 -18.08
C LYS A 140 -7.43 9.07 -18.72
N GLU A 141 -7.01 9.24 -19.97
CA GLU A 141 -7.34 10.38 -20.83
C GLU A 141 -7.99 9.82 -22.11
N GLY A 142 -9.25 9.40 -22.00
CA GLY A 142 -9.94 8.58 -23.01
C GLY A 142 -9.64 7.09 -22.85
N LYS A 143 -8.39 6.68 -23.10
CA LYS A 143 -7.88 5.32 -22.85
C LYS A 143 -6.92 5.30 -21.65
N TRP A 144 -6.66 4.11 -21.11
CA TRP A 144 -5.61 3.94 -20.10
C TRP A 144 -4.23 4.04 -20.74
N GLU A 145 -3.36 4.81 -20.11
CA GLU A 145 -1.99 5.01 -20.54
C GLU A 145 -1.04 4.78 -19.37
N ALA A 146 -0.07 3.89 -19.57
CA ALA A 146 1.00 3.61 -18.63
C ALA A 146 2.20 4.52 -18.90
N ASN A 147 2.65 5.25 -17.88
CA ASN A 147 3.78 6.16 -17.98
C ASN A 147 4.67 5.98 -16.76
N SER A 148 5.98 5.98 -16.92
CA SER A 148 6.89 5.96 -15.78
C SER A 148 7.48 7.33 -15.53
N LEU A 149 7.62 7.68 -14.26
CA LEU A 149 8.33 8.88 -13.83
C LEU A 149 9.85 8.68 -13.77
N ARG A 150 10.35 7.46 -13.98
CA ARG A 150 11.77 7.15 -13.98
C ARG A 150 12.33 7.19 -15.40
N GLU A 151 13.40 7.95 -15.60
CA GLU A 151 14.16 7.91 -16.85
C GLU A 151 14.67 6.48 -17.10
N ASN A 152 14.52 5.99 -18.33
CA ASN A 152 14.95 4.64 -18.78
C ASN A 152 14.28 3.42 -18.12
N SER A 153 13.16 3.57 -17.42
CA SER A 153 12.42 2.40 -16.93
C SER A 153 11.58 1.75 -18.02
N PHE A 154 11.73 0.44 -18.19
CA PHE A 154 10.86 -0.38 -19.03
C PHE A 154 9.53 -0.66 -18.33
N ILE A 155 8.41 -0.34 -19.00
CA ILE A 155 7.07 -0.74 -18.56
C ILE A 155 6.79 -2.12 -19.14
N ASN A 156 6.38 -3.06 -18.29
CA ASN A 156 5.91 -4.36 -18.75
C ASN A 156 4.47 -4.21 -19.26
N ASP A 157 4.29 -4.23 -20.58
CA ASP A 157 3.00 -4.02 -21.24
C ASP A 157 1.94 -5.06 -20.86
N GLU A 158 2.34 -6.31 -20.62
CA GLU A 158 1.43 -7.38 -20.20
C GLU A 158 0.85 -7.09 -18.81
N ILE A 159 1.71 -6.73 -17.86
CA ILE A 159 1.29 -6.34 -16.51
C ILE A 159 0.42 -5.08 -16.58
N ALA A 160 0.80 -4.08 -17.38
CA ALA A 160 0.02 -2.87 -17.55
C ALA A 160 -1.39 -3.18 -18.09
N ALA A 161 -1.52 -4.02 -19.11
CA ALA A 161 -2.81 -4.43 -19.67
C ALA A 161 -3.68 -5.17 -18.64
N ILE A 162 -3.10 -6.09 -17.87
CA ILE A 162 -3.81 -6.79 -16.79
C ILE A 162 -4.30 -5.81 -15.73
N VAL A 163 -3.46 -4.86 -15.33
CA VAL A 163 -3.84 -3.83 -14.35
C VAL A 163 -4.98 -2.96 -14.87
N CYS A 164 -4.89 -2.46 -16.11
CA CYS A 164 -5.96 -1.67 -16.75
C CYS A 164 -7.31 -2.40 -16.72
N LYS A 165 -7.33 -3.67 -17.14
CA LYS A 165 -8.55 -4.50 -17.14
C LYS A 165 -9.14 -4.66 -15.73
N ASN A 166 -8.28 -4.81 -14.72
CA ASN A 166 -8.73 -4.94 -13.33
C ASN A 166 -9.26 -3.62 -12.76
N ILE A 167 -8.63 -2.48 -13.09
CA ILE A 167 -9.14 -1.16 -12.73
C ILE A 167 -10.55 -0.96 -13.34
N GLU A 168 -10.73 -1.25 -14.62
CA GLU A 168 -12.04 -1.12 -15.29
C GLU A 168 -13.12 -1.98 -14.66
N LYS A 169 -12.82 -3.27 -14.41
CA LYS A 169 -13.75 -4.17 -13.74
C LYS A 169 -14.17 -3.62 -12.37
N ARG A 170 -13.23 -3.07 -11.61
CA ARG A 170 -13.49 -2.53 -10.27
C ARG A 170 -14.25 -1.21 -10.29
N MET A 171 -14.03 -0.38 -11.31
CA MET A 171 -14.82 0.84 -11.54
C MET A 171 -16.28 0.57 -11.95
N LEU A 172 -16.53 -0.58 -12.60
CA LEU A 172 -17.87 -1.00 -13.00
C LEU A 172 -18.66 -1.67 -11.87
N GLN A 173 -18.00 -2.08 -10.78
CA GLN A 173 -18.68 -2.61 -9.62
C GLN A 173 -19.32 -1.46 -8.84
N PRO A 174 -20.61 -1.54 -8.46
CA PRO A 174 -21.21 -0.57 -7.57
C PRO A 174 -20.38 -0.59 -6.29
N VAL A 175 -19.90 0.60 -5.90
CA VAL A 175 -19.14 0.72 -4.67
C VAL A 175 -20.11 0.37 -3.54
N LEU A 176 -19.89 -0.79 -2.92
CA LEU A 176 -20.52 -1.13 -1.66
C LEU A 176 -19.91 -0.20 -0.62
N PHE A 177 -20.49 0.99 -0.52
CA PHE A 177 -20.28 1.97 0.53
C PHE A 177 -21.08 1.55 1.77
#